data_AF-A0A930VH89-F1
#
_entry.id   AF-A0A930VH89-F1
#
_cell.length_a   1.000
_cell.length_b   1.000
_cell.length_c   1.000
_cell.angle_alpha   90.00
_cell.angle_beta   90.00
_cell.angle_gamma   90.00
#
_symmetry.space_group_name_H-M   'P 1'
#
loop_
_entity.id
_entity.type
_entity.pdbx_description
1 polymer ?
#
loop_
_entity_poly.entity_id
_entity_poly.type
_entity_poly.pdbx_seq_one_letter_code
_entity_poly.pdbx_strand_id
1 'polypeptide(L)' 'MREPAMAAYGFLDAGEYGELRPLLHPYLHFEDGAVSLRGRTKVLDHLRAHGARPPTDVEVRDGQIYRWTRRVTEN' A
#
# COMPACT_ATOMS: atom_id res chain seq x y z
N MET A 1 -2.74 -9.76 -9.74
CA MET A 1 -1.95 -8.97 -8.77
C MET A 1 -0.53 -9.52 -8.75
N ARG A 2 0.51 -8.68 -8.69
CA ARG A 2 1.89 -9.12 -8.49
C ARG A 2 2.04 -9.69 -7.07
N GLU A 3 2.83 -10.75 -6.86
CA GLU A 3 2.99 -11.47 -5.57
C GLU A 3 3.13 -10.58 -4.31
N PRO A 4 3.96 -9.51 -4.28
CA PRO A 4 4.10 -8.67 -3.08
C PRO A 4 2.85 -7.83 -2.77
N ALA A 5 1.99 -7.54 -3.75
CA ALA A 5 0.75 -6.80 -3.51
C ALA A 5 -0.27 -7.63 -2.73
N MET A 6 -0.35 -8.93 -3.04
CA MET A 6 -1.24 -9.85 -2.36
C MET A 6 -0.76 -10.14 -0.94
N ALA A 7 0.55 -10.36 -0.74
CA ALA A 7 1.15 -10.50 0.58
C ALA A 7 0.98 -9.24 1.43
N ALA A 8 1.22 -8.06 0.86
CA ALA A 8 1.05 -6.79 1.57
C ALA A 8 -0.40 -6.57 2.01
N TYR A 9 -1.38 -6.91 1.16
CA TYR A 9 -2.78 -6.82 1.56
C TYR A 9 -3.13 -7.83 2.66
N GLY A 10 -2.62 -9.06 2.59
CA GLY A 10 -2.80 -10.05 3.64
C GLY A 10 -2.23 -9.62 4.99
N PHE A 11 -1.02 -9.06 5.02
CA PHE A 11 -0.44 -8.53 6.26
C PHE A 11 -1.17 -7.30 6.79
N LEU A 12 -1.68 -6.44 5.89
CA LEU A 12 -2.51 -5.30 6.28
C LEU A 12 -3.81 -5.76 6.95
N ASP A 13 -4.51 -6.73 6.35
CA ASP A 13 -5.76 -7.30 6.88
C ASP A 13 -5.54 -8.00 8.23
N ALA A 14 -4.41 -8.69 8.38
CA ALA A 14 -4.00 -9.33 9.63
C ALA A 14 -3.46 -8.36 10.71
N GLY A 15 -3.23 -7.08 10.39
CA GLY A 15 -2.62 -6.12 11.32
C GLY A 15 -1.11 -6.33 11.54
N GLU A 16 -0.45 -7.13 10.70
CA GLU A 16 0.96 -7.50 10.79
C GLU A 16 1.86 -6.43 10.15
N TYR A 17 1.87 -5.23 10.73
CA TYR A 17 2.60 -4.08 10.19
C TYR A 17 4.13 -4.26 10.16
N GLY A 18 4.67 -5.19 10.96
CA GLY A 18 6.08 -5.59 10.94
C GLY A 18 6.45 -6.25 9.61
N GLU A 19 5.63 -7.21 9.18
CA GLU A 19 5.78 -7.97 7.95
C GLU A 19 5.36 -7.16 6.71
N LEU A 20 4.43 -6.21 6.88
CA LEU A 20 4.06 -5.27 5.82
C LEU A 20 5.21 -4.32 5.45
N ARG A 21 5.92 -3.77 6.45
CA ARG A 21 6.96 -2.75 6.26
C ARG A 21 8.06 -3.09 5.24
N PRO A 22 8.63 -4.32 5.20
CA PRO A 22 9.65 -4.67 4.19
C PRO A 22 9.09 -4.78 2.77
N LEU A 23 7.78 -4.93 2.58
CA LEU A 23 7.16 -4.97 1.26
C LEU A 23 6.88 -3.57 0.69
N LEU A 24 6.98 -2.52 1.50
CA LEU A 24 6.74 -1.15 1.07
C LEU A 24 8.05 -0.45 0.73
N HIS A 25 8.15 0.11 -0.47
CA HIS A 25 9.34 0.84 -0.88
C HIS A 25 9.54 2.09 -0.01
N PRO A 26 10.79 2.50 0.33
CA PRO A 26 11.05 3.70 1.12
C PRO A 26 10.38 4.96 0.56
N TYR A 27 10.34 5.07 -0.77
CA TYR A 27 9.71 6.15 -1.54
C TYR A 27 8.34 5.77 -2.10
N LEU A 28 7.57 4.93 -1.41
CA LEU A 28 6.22 4.54 -1.83
C LEU A 28 5.35 5.76 -2.13
N HIS A 29 4.69 5.74 -3.28
CA HIS A 29 3.58 6.63 -3.63
C HIS A 29 2.27 5.89 -3.36
N PHE A 30 1.48 6.39 -2.40
CA PHE A 30 0.19 5.82 -2.03
C PHE A 30 -0.93 6.78 -2.42
N GLU A 31 -1.91 6.26 -3.14
CA GLU A 31 -3.11 6.96 -3.56
C GLU A 31 -4.33 6.09 -3.28
N ASP A 32 -5.23 6.58 -2.43
CA ASP A 32 -6.50 5.92 -2.11
C ASP A 32 -7.63 6.95 -2.13
N GLY A 33 -8.28 7.08 -3.29
CA GLY A 33 -9.26 8.15 -3.53
C GLY A 33 -8.66 9.54 -3.35
N ALA A 34 -9.14 10.30 -2.37
CA ALA A 34 -8.65 11.65 -2.07
C ALA A 34 -7.33 11.65 -1.26
N VAL A 35 -6.92 10.50 -0.72
CA VAL A 35 -5.67 10.39 0.06
C VAL A 35 -4.50 10.23 -0.89
N SER A 36 -3.54 11.15 -0.81
CA SER A 36 -2.26 11.04 -1.51
C SER A 36 -1.11 11.21 -0.51
N LEU A 37 -0.31 10.16 -0.33
CA LEU A 37 0.81 10.11 0.61
C LEU A 37 2.09 9.67 -0.08
N ARG A 38 3.21 10.15 0.45
CA ARG A 38 4.55 9.75 -0.01
C ARG A 38 5.43 9.32 1.15
N GLY A 39 6.16 8.24 0.90
CA GLY A 39 7.16 7.69 1.81
C GLY A 39 6.58 6.66 2.76
N ARG A 40 7.35 5.57 2.96
CA ARG A 40 6.92 4.40 3.73
C ARG A 40 6.38 4.72 5.12
N THR A 41 7.05 5.61 5.86
CA THR A 41 6.67 5.94 7.24
C THR A 41 5.28 6.56 7.32
N LYS A 42 4.99 7.56 6.47
CA LYS A 42 3.68 8.24 6.46
C LYS A 42 2.57 7.29 6.02
N VAL A 43 2.86 6.43 5.03
CA VAL A 43 1.90 5.44 4.56
C VAL A 43 1.62 4.41 5.65
N LEU A 44 2.64 3.87 6.33
CA LEU A 44 2.42 2.92 7.42
C LEU A 44 1.60 3.51 8.58
N ASP A 45 1.86 4.77 8.94
CA ASP A 45 1.09 5.47 9.96
C ASP A 45 -0.40 5.59 9.55
N HIS A 46 -0.65 6.00 8.32
CA HIS A 46 -2.00 6.07 7.76
C HIS A 46 -2.69 4.69 7.71
N LEU A 47 -1.99 3.65 7.24
CA LEU A 47 -2.51 2.29 7.17
C LEU A 47 -2.83 1.70 8.56
N ARG A 48 -2.10 2.12 9.61
CA ARG A 48 -2.40 1.74 10.99
C ARG A 48 -3.67 2.40 11.52
N ALA A 49 -3.86 3.68 11.19
CA ALA A 49 -4.99 4.44 11.69
C ALA A 49 -6.29 4.19 10.90
N HIS A 50 -6.19 3.96 9.59
CA HIS A 50 -7.33 3.95 8.68
C HIS A 50 -7.44 2.69 7.82
N GLY A 51 -6.41 1.85 7.79
CA GLY A 51 -6.30 0.78 6.82
C GLY A 51 -6.14 1.32 5.39
N ALA A 52 -6.32 0.43 4.43
CA ALA A 52 -6.53 0.79 3.03
C ALA A 52 -7.39 -0.28 2.39
N ARG A 53 -8.12 0.12 1.35
CA ARG A 53 -8.81 -0.86 0.51
C ARG A 53 -7.83 -1.49 -0.48
N PRO A 54 -8.20 -2.63 -1.10
CA PRO A 54 -7.36 -3.24 -2.14
C PRO A 54 -7.01 -2.24 -3.25
N PRO A 55 -5.76 -2.19 -3.72
CA PRO A 55 -5.36 -1.34 -4.81
C PRO A 55 -5.99 -1.79 -6.13
N THR A 56 -6.27 -0.85 -7.02
CA THR A 56 -6.63 -1.15 -8.41
C THR A 56 -5.39 -1.27 -9.30
N ASP A 57 -4.29 -0.61 -8.91
CA ASP A 57 -3.01 -0.64 -9.62
C ASP A 57 -1.85 -0.67 -8.62
N VAL A 58 -0.83 -1.48 -8.92
CA VAL A 58 0.37 -1.61 -8.09
C VAL A 58 1.61 -1.68 -8.97
N GLU A 59 2.55 -0.76 -8.75
CA GLU A 59 3.90 -0.85 -9.31
C GLU A 59 4.85 -1.43 -8.26
N VAL A 60 5.57 -2.47 -8.66
CA VAL A 60 6.60 -3.13 -7.84
C VAL A 60 7.97 -2.82 -8.43
N ARG A 61 8.93 -2.42 -7.58
CA ARG A 61 10.35 -2.23 -7.88
C ARG A 61 11.19 -2.93 -6.81
N ASP A 62 12.18 -3.71 -7.23
CA ASP A 62 13.09 -4.42 -6.31
C ASP A 62 12.33 -5.26 -5.25
N GLY A 63 11.26 -5.95 -5.69
CA GLY A 63 10.39 -6.76 -4.82
C GLY A 63 9.48 -5.95 -3.88
N GLN A 64 9.56 -4.63 -3.88
CA GLN A 64 8.81 -3.74 -3.01
C GLN A 64 7.76 -2.95 -3.78
N ILE A 65 6.65 -2.63 -3.12
CA ILE A 65 5.59 -1.79 -3.67
C ILE A 65 6.10 -0.35 -3.73
N TYR A 66 6.31 0.14 -4.95
CA TYR A 66 6.72 1.52 -5.22
C TYR A 66 5.51 2.43 -5.43
N ARG A 67 4.43 1.93 -6.02
CA ARG A 67 3.17 2.65 -6.17
C ARG A 67 2.00 1.77 -5.78
N TRP A 68 1.12 2.30 -4.94
CA TRP A 68 -0.16 1.70 -4.58
C TRP A 68 -1.24 2.71 -4.92
N THR A 69 -2.02 2.44 -5.95
CA THR A 69 -3.08 3.35 -6.39
C THR A 69 -4.42 2.63 -6.41
N ARG A 70 -5.41 3.24 -5.76
CA ARG A 70 -6.80 2.90 -5.90
C ARG A 70 -7.52 4.07 -6.57
N ARG A 71 -7.96 3.84 -7.81
CA ARG A 71 -8.89 4.75 -8.48
C ARG A 71 -10.30 4.43 -8.00
N VAL A 72 -10.99 5.43 -7.49
CA VAL A 72 -12.44 5.32 -7.27
C VAL A 72 -13.05 5.48 -8.64
N THR A 73 -13.59 4.41 -9.21
CA THR A 73 -14.46 4.55 -10.37
C THR A 73 -15.75 5.17 -9.85
N GLU A 74 -15.88 6.48 -10.01
CA GLU A 74 -17.17 7.17 -9.85
C GLU A 74 -18.14 6.56 -10.88
N ASN A 75 -19.29 6.07 -10.39
CA ASN A 75 -20.42 5.63 -11.19
C ASN A 75 -21.66 6.38 -10.75
#